data_AF-A0A353Y1E4-F1
#
_entry.id   AF-A0A353Y1E4-F1
#
_cell.length_a   1.000
_cell.length_b   1.000
_cell.length_c   1.000
_cell.angle_alpha   90.00
_cell.angle_beta   90.00
_cell.angle_gamma   90.00
#
_symmetry.space_group_name_H-M   'P 1'
#
loop_
_entity.id
_entity.type
_entity.pdbx_description
1 polymer ?
#
loop_
_entity_poly.entity_id
_entity_poly.type
_entity_poly.pdbx_seq_one_letter_code
_entity_poly.pdbx_strand_id
1 'polypeptide(L)'
;DIVPRIIPSAEWELLERGLRQRVNALNAFIHDIYHGQRIVKAGLIPAEQVFCNAQYRPEMQGVSVRNDIYAHIAGIDIVRASLPGQDATYYVLEDNLRVPSGVSYMLENRRMMMRLFPELFGRCKVRPVDHYPDLLLDTLRQAAP
;
A
#
# COMPACT_ATOMS: atom_id res chain seq x y z
N ASP A 1 19.66 -13.08 -0.24
CA ASP A 1 19.19 -14.33 0.39
C ASP A 1 18.38 -15.12 -0.64
N ILE A 2 18.48 -16.45 -0.65
CA ILE A 2 17.82 -17.33 -1.63
C ILE A 2 16.60 -18.08 -1.05
N VAL A 3 16.39 -18.01 0.27
CA VAL A 3 15.27 -18.66 0.93
C VAL A 3 14.05 -17.74 0.81
N PRO A 4 12.99 -18.15 0.11
CA PRO A 4 11.84 -17.28 -0.09
C PRO A 4 11.06 -17.09 1.21
N ARG A 5 10.55 -15.88 1.42
CA ARG A 5 9.51 -15.63 2.43
C ARG A 5 8.17 -16.13 1.88
N ILE A 6 7.72 -17.30 2.35
CA ILE A 6 6.44 -17.88 1.97
C ILE A 6 5.34 -17.28 2.85
N ILE A 7 4.28 -16.77 2.22
CA ILE A 7 3.07 -16.30 2.89
C ILE A 7 1.90 -17.21 2.48
N PRO A 8 1.25 -17.94 3.41
CA PRO A 8 0.10 -18.77 3.11
C PRO A 8 -1.09 -17.97 2.55
N SER A 9 -1.94 -18.60 1.73
CA SER A 9 -3.10 -17.94 1.10
C SER A 9 -4.02 -17.27 2.12
N ALA A 10 -4.34 -17.96 3.22
CA ALA A 10 -5.21 -17.43 4.27
C ALA A 10 -4.62 -16.18 4.96
N GLU A 11 -3.30 -16.16 5.18
CA GLU A 11 -2.61 -14.98 5.72
C GLU A 11 -2.61 -13.83 4.70
N TRP A 12 -2.36 -14.13 3.42
CA TRP A 12 -2.38 -13.14 2.36
C TRP A 12 -3.77 -12.53 2.15
N GLU A 13 -4.84 -13.33 2.22
CA GLU A 13 -6.22 -12.85 2.09
C GLU A 13 -6.58 -11.88 3.21
N LEU A 14 -6.12 -12.13 4.44
CA LEU A 14 -6.29 -11.19 5.54
C LEU A 14 -5.50 -9.90 5.30
N LEU A 15 -4.23 -10.01 4.91
CA LEU A 15 -3.37 -8.87 4.58
C LEU A 15 -3.96 -8.02 3.46
N GLU A 16 -4.36 -8.63 2.35
CA GLU A 16 -4.91 -7.94 1.19
C GLU A 16 -6.16 -7.12 1.56
N ARG A 17 -7.08 -7.71 2.34
CA ARG A 17 -8.27 -6.98 2.80
C ARG A 17 -7.90 -5.79 3.69
N GLY A 18 -6.99 -5.99 4.65
CA GLY A 18 -6.53 -4.92 5.53
C GLY A 18 -5.82 -3.79 4.79
N LEU A 19 -4.97 -4.13 3.81
CA LEU A 19 -4.24 -3.16 2.99
C LEU A 19 -5.20 -2.35 2.11
N ARG A 20 -6.18 -2.99 1.46
CA ARG A 20 -7.22 -2.29 0.69
C ARG A 20 -8.03 -1.35 1.58
N GLN A 21 -8.47 -1.81 2.76
CA GLN A 21 -9.19 -0.98 3.72
C GLN A 21 -8.37 0.26 4.11
N ARG A 22 -7.09 0.07 4.46
CA ARG A 22 -6.19 1.14 4.88
C ARG A 22 -5.96 2.18 3.79
N VAL A 23 -5.63 1.74 2.57
CA VAL A 23 -5.38 2.65 1.43
C VAL A 23 -6.64 3.43 1.05
N ASN A 24 -7.82 2.82 1.15
CA ASN A 24 -9.10 3.52 0.94
C ASN A 24 -9.31 4.60 2.01
N ALA A 25 -9.05 4.29 3.28
CA ALA A 25 -9.16 5.26 4.38
C ALA A 25 -8.16 6.40 4.22
N LEU A 26 -6.93 6.13 3.78
CA LEU A 26 -5.90 7.15 3.53
C LEU A 26 -6.30 8.09 2.39
N ASN A 27 -6.80 7.58 1.27
CA ASN A 27 -7.31 8.43 0.19
C ASN A 27 -8.51 9.26 0.63
N ALA A 28 -9.46 8.67 1.36
CA ALA A 28 -10.61 9.38 1.90
C ALA A 28 -10.20 10.48 2.91
N PHE A 29 -9.19 10.21 3.74
CA PHE A 29 -8.61 11.21 4.64
C PHE A 29 -8.01 12.38 3.87
N ILE A 30 -7.16 12.10 2.87
CA ILE A 30 -6.53 13.16 2.06
C ILE A 30 -7.60 14.00 1.34
N HIS A 31 -8.61 13.35 0.75
CA HIS A 31 -9.75 14.04 0.15
C HIS A 31 -10.45 14.96 1.17
N ASP A 32 -10.79 14.43 2.35
CA ASP A 32 -11.50 15.19 3.37
C ASP A 32 -10.70 16.41 3.84
N ILE A 33 -9.40 16.25 4.08
CA ILE A 33 -8.52 17.36 4.50
C ILE A 33 -8.52 18.50 3.47
N TYR A 34 -8.42 18.19 2.18
CA TYR A 34 -8.43 19.20 1.13
C TYR A 34 -9.84 19.69 0.74
N HIS A 35 -10.89 19.17 1.38
CA HIS A 35 -12.29 19.52 1.10
C HIS A 35 -13.08 19.79 2.38
N GLY A 36 -13.92 18.83 2.80
CA GLY A 36 -14.94 19.02 3.83
C GLY A 36 -14.38 19.17 5.24
N GLN A 37 -13.14 18.72 5.48
CA GLN A 37 -12.43 18.72 6.76
C GLN A 37 -13.28 18.14 7.90
N ARG A 38 -14.12 17.15 7.59
CA ARG A 38 -15.09 16.57 8.52
C ARG A 38 -14.39 15.91 9.69
N ILE A 39 -13.28 15.21 9.47
CA ILE A 39 -12.53 14.52 10.53
C ILE A 39 -11.93 15.49 11.55
N VAL A 40 -11.52 16.68 11.09
CA VAL A 40 -11.01 17.75 11.94
C VAL A 40 -12.16 18.47 12.66
N LYS A 41 -13.24 18.80 11.94
CA LYS A 41 -14.45 19.43 12.52
C LYS A 41 -15.13 18.54 13.56
N ALA A 42 -15.02 17.22 13.42
CA ALA A 42 -15.49 16.24 14.39
C ALA A 42 -14.57 16.08 15.62
N GLY A 43 -13.40 16.73 15.63
CA GLY A 43 -12.42 16.64 16.72
C GLY A 43 -11.68 15.30 16.81
N LEU A 44 -11.74 14.45 15.78
CA LEU A 44 -11.08 13.15 15.76
C LEU A 44 -9.59 13.25 15.41
N ILE A 45 -9.20 14.25 14.63
CA ILE A 45 -7.81 14.60 14.33
C ILE A 45 -7.59 16.07 14.69
N PRO A 46 -6.58 16.41 15.51
CA PRO A 46 -6.26 17.79 15.84
C PRO A 46 -5.86 18.60 14.61
N ALA A 47 -6.41 19.81 14.48
CA ALA A 47 -6.19 20.68 13.33
C ALA A 47 -4.69 21.02 13.15
N GLU A 48 -3.98 21.25 14.24
CA GLU A 48 -2.55 21.58 14.23
C GLU A 48 -1.67 20.46 13.68
N GLN A 49 -2.04 19.19 13.86
CA GLN A 49 -1.28 18.06 13.31
C GLN A 49 -1.34 17.99 11.79
N VAL A 50 -2.40 18.57 11.20
CA VAL A 50 -2.61 18.61 9.76
C VAL A 50 -2.09 19.92 9.18
N PHE A 51 -2.65 21.06 9.60
CA PHE A 51 -2.45 22.34 8.91
C PHE A 51 -1.12 23.02 9.25
N CYS A 52 -0.49 22.67 10.37
CA CYS A 52 0.87 23.13 10.68
C CYS A 52 1.95 22.17 10.16
N ASN A 53 1.57 21.07 9.49
CA ASN A 53 2.51 20.12 8.94
C ASN A 53 3.11 20.66 7.63
N ALA A 54 4.45 20.63 7.50
CA ALA A 54 5.15 21.09 6.31
C ALA A 54 4.78 20.33 5.02
N GLN A 55 4.12 19.17 5.14
CA GLN A 55 3.67 18.36 4.01
C GLN A 55 2.24 18.67 3.57
N TYR A 56 1.46 19.40 4.38
CA TYR A 56 0.19 19.93 3.94
C TYR A 56 0.42 20.98 2.86
N ARG A 57 -0.36 20.91 1.77
CA ARG A 57 -0.26 21.80 0.62
C ARG A 57 -1.53 22.63 0.49
N PRO A 58 -1.58 23.86 1.01
CA PRO A 58 -2.75 24.73 0.87
C PRO A 58 -3.22 24.90 -0.58
N GLU A 59 -2.30 24.76 -1.54
CA GLU A 59 -2.55 24.83 -2.98
C GLU A 59 -3.51 23.74 -3.49
N MET A 60 -3.62 22.61 -2.77
CA MET A 60 -4.52 21.51 -3.10
C MET A 60 -5.95 21.71 -2.56
N GLN A 61 -6.20 22.76 -1.79
CA GLN A 61 -7.51 22.98 -1.18
C GLN A 61 -8.58 23.22 -2.26
N GLY A 62 -9.65 22.42 -2.24
CA GLY A 62 -10.74 22.46 -3.21
C GLY A 62 -10.39 21.90 -4.59
N VAL A 63 -9.17 21.37 -4.78
CA VAL A 63 -8.78 20.72 -6.04
C VAL A 63 -9.38 19.33 -6.10
N SER A 64 -10.35 19.14 -7.00
CA SER A 64 -10.90 17.82 -7.30
C SER A 64 -9.95 17.03 -8.20
N VAL A 65 -9.55 15.86 -7.74
CA VAL A 65 -8.74 14.89 -8.50
C VAL A 65 -9.63 13.79 -9.06
N ARG A 66 -9.15 13.09 -10.10
CA ARG A 66 -9.93 12.02 -10.73
C ARG A 66 -10.24 10.90 -9.72
N ASN A 67 -11.52 10.55 -9.62
CA ASN A 67 -12.04 9.49 -8.74
C ASN A 67 -11.71 9.68 -7.24
N ASP A 68 -11.35 10.90 -6.81
CA ASP A 68 -10.88 11.19 -5.44
C ASP A 68 -9.65 10.35 -5.02
N ILE A 69 -8.84 9.92 -5.99
CA ILE A 69 -7.61 9.15 -5.75
C ILE A 69 -6.41 10.10 -5.71
N TYR A 70 -5.74 10.15 -4.56
CA TYR A 70 -4.54 10.94 -4.33
C TYR A 70 -3.29 10.05 -4.36
N ALA A 71 -3.32 8.93 -3.63
CA ALA A 71 -2.26 7.94 -3.61
C ALA A 71 -2.61 6.78 -4.55
N HIS A 72 -2.23 6.93 -5.83
CA HIS A 72 -2.42 5.92 -6.88
C HIS A 72 -1.61 4.64 -6.61
N ILE A 73 -0.46 4.80 -5.96
CA ILE A 73 0.37 3.71 -5.45
C ILE A 73 0.66 4.01 -3.99
N ALA A 74 0.44 3.02 -3.12
CA ALA A 74 0.75 3.11 -1.71
C ALA A 74 1.66 1.93 -1.34
N GLY A 75 2.87 2.23 -0.85
CA GLY A 75 3.75 1.24 -0.24
C GLY A 75 3.42 1.14 1.25
N ILE A 76 3.14 -0.05 1.77
CA ILE A 76 2.80 -0.24 3.18
C ILE A 76 3.84 -1.17 3.78
N ASP A 77 4.60 -0.67 4.74
CA ASP A 77 5.65 -1.43 5.40
C ASP A 77 5.05 -2.24 6.55
N ILE A 78 5.21 -3.56 6.48
CA ILE A 78 4.54 -4.50 7.38
C ILE A 78 5.58 -5.37 8.06
N VAL A 79 5.40 -5.58 9.36
CA VAL A 79 6.13 -6.59 10.13
C VAL A 79 5.19 -7.66 10.65
N ARG A 80 5.72 -8.87 10.77
CA ARG A 80 5.06 -9.97 11.50
C ARG A 80 5.79 -10.16 12.81
N ALA A 81 5.13 -9.90 13.92
CA ALA A 81 5.71 -9.97 15.26
C ALA A 81 4.80 -10.74 16.22
N SER A 82 5.41 -11.49 17.13
CA SER A 82 4.73 -12.13 18.26
C SER A 82 5.03 -11.31 19.52
N LEU A 83 3.97 -10.90 20.21
CA LEU A 83 4.09 -10.34 21.55
C LEU A 83 4.13 -11.49 22.57
N PRO A 84 4.73 -11.30 23.77
CA PRO A 84 4.79 -12.35 24.79
C PRO A 84 3.42 -12.99 25.04
N GLY A 85 3.33 -14.31 24.86
CA GLY A 85 2.10 -15.09 25.06
C GLY A 85 1.06 -15.01 23.93
N GLN A 86 1.41 -14.47 22.76
CA GLN A 86 0.50 -14.34 21.61
C GLN A 86 1.11 -14.89 20.33
N ASP A 87 0.25 -15.38 19.43
CA ASP A 87 0.66 -15.78 18.09
C ASP A 87 1.16 -14.59 17.27
N ALA A 88 2.06 -14.85 16.31
CA ALA A 88 2.63 -13.80 15.48
C ALA A 88 1.59 -13.19 14.54
N THR A 89 1.33 -11.90 14.69
CA THR A 89 0.38 -11.13 13.88
C THR A 89 1.08 -10.03 13.08
N TYR A 90 0.35 -9.41 12.15
CA TYR A 90 0.84 -8.39 11.25
C TYR A 90 0.58 -6.97 11.79
N TYR A 91 1.59 -6.10 11.67
CA TYR A 91 1.52 -4.70 12.06
C TYR A 91 2.05 -3.80 10.94
N VAL A 92 1.39 -2.67 10.71
CA VAL A 92 1.89 -1.62 9.82
C VAL A 92 2.88 -0.76 10.59
N LEU A 93 4.08 -0.57 10.02
CA LEU A 93 5.08 0.36 10.54
C LEU A 93 4.96 1.74 9.90
N GLU A 94 4.79 1.80 8.59
CA GLU A 94 4.83 3.04 7.82
C GLU A 94 3.98 2.97 6.54
N ASP A 95 3.45 4.13 6.13
CA ASP A 95 2.73 4.33 4.88
C ASP A 95 3.51 5.25 3.94
N ASN A 96 3.85 4.75 2.75
CA ASN A 96 4.59 5.45 1.72
C ASN A 96 3.66 5.87 0.57
N LEU A 97 3.16 7.12 0.64
CA LEU A 97 2.14 7.65 -0.28
C LEU A 97 2.66 8.69 -1.30
N ARG A 98 3.96 8.98 -1.31
CA ARG A 98 4.56 10.00 -2.18
C ARG A 98 5.06 9.40 -3.49
N VAL A 99 6.23 8.77 -3.43
CA VAL A 99 6.89 8.12 -4.57
C VAL A 99 7.39 6.75 -4.09
N PRO A 100 6.49 5.78 -3.86
CA PRO A 100 6.90 4.46 -3.38
C PRO A 100 7.78 3.76 -4.43
N SER A 101 8.81 3.08 -3.97
CA SER A 101 9.78 2.36 -4.82
C SER A 101 9.87 0.88 -4.39
N GLY A 102 10.67 0.08 -5.10
CA GLY A 102 10.97 -1.30 -4.70
C GLY A 102 10.37 -2.40 -5.58
N VAL A 103 9.41 -2.06 -6.44
CA VAL A 103 8.74 -3.02 -7.35
C VAL A 103 9.74 -3.72 -8.29
N SER A 104 10.76 -3.02 -8.77
CA SER A 104 11.81 -3.61 -9.61
C SER A 104 12.51 -4.79 -8.93
N TYR A 105 12.84 -4.64 -7.64
CA TYR A 105 13.41 -5.74 -6.85
C TYR A 105 12.43 -6.90 -6.71
N MET A 106 11.14 -6.65 -6.48
CA MET A 106 10.13 -7.70 -6.40
C MET A 106 10.07 -8.54 -7.70
N LEU A 107 10.03 -7.87 -8.86
CA LEU A 107 9.96 -8.52 -10.16
C LEU A 107 11.24 -9.32 -10.45
N GLU A 108 12.41 -8.71 -10.27
CA GLU A 108 13.69 -9.35 -10.55
C GLU A 108 13.99 -10.50 -9.58
N ASN A 109 13.67 -10.34 -8.28
CA ASN A 109 13.82 -11.43 -7.30
C ASN A 109 12.95 -12.64 -7.68
N ARG A 110 11.71 -12.41 -8.13
CA ARG A 110 10.85 -13.51 -8.62
C ARG A 110 11.46 -14.20 -9.84
N ARG A 111 11.91 -13.41 -10.81
CA ARG A 111 12.53 -13.91 -12.05
C ARG A 111 13.78 -14.74 -11.75
N MET A 112 14.63 -14.28 -10.85
CA MET A 112 15.83 -15.01 -10.43
C MET A 112 15.48 -16.31 -9.70
N MET A 113 14.51 -16.30 -8.79
CA MET A 113 14.08 -17.50 -8.07
C MET A 113 13.51 -18.57 -9.01
N MET A 114 12.71 -18.18 -10.02
CA MET A 114 12.19 -19.12 -11.02
C MET A 114 13.30 -19.74 -11.87
N ARG A 115 14.37 -18.98 -12.15
CA ARG A 115 15.54 -19.47 -12.90
C ARG A 115 16.41 -20.41 -12.07
N LEU A 116 16.64 -20.09 -10.79
CA LEU A 116 17.53 -20.86 -9.91
C LEU A 116 16.87 -22.12 -9.34
N PHE A 117 15.56 -22.08 -9.08
CA PHE A 117 14.84 -23.17 -8.41
C PHE A 117 13.51 -23.53 -9.11
N PRO A 118 13.52 -23.89 -10.41
CA PRO A 118 12.29 -24.15 -11.16
C PRO A 118 11.42 -25.26 -10.53
N GLU A 119 12.04 -26.29 -9.93
CA GLU A 119 11.31 -27.39 -9.26
C GLU A 119 10.48 -26.91 -8.07
N LEU A 120 10.94 -25.89 -7.33
CA LEU A 120 10.20 -25.31 -6.21
C LEU A 120 8.88 -24.70 -6.69
N PHE A 121 8.89 -24.04 -7.85
CA PHE A 121 7.68 -23.47 -8.45
C PHE A 121 6.76 -24.55 -9.06
N GLY A 122 7.29 -25.72 -9.41
CA GLY A 122 6.48 -26.89 -9.76
C GLY A 122 5.76 -27.52 -8.55
N ARG A 123 6.36 -27.42 -7.36
CA ARG A 123 5.81 -28.01 -6.11
C ARG A 123 4.91 -27.05 -5.33
N CYS A 124 5.12 -25.74 -5.46
CA CYS A 124 4.37 -24.71 -4.76
C CYS A 124 3.52 -23.90 -5.74
N LYS A 125 2.24 -23.70 -5.43
CA LYS A 125 1.33 -22.86 -6.24
C LYS A 125 1.57 -21.37 -5.98
N VAL A 126 2.74 -20.86 -6.38
CA VAL A 126 3.13 -19.46 -6.21
C VAL A 126 2.35 -18.57 -7.18
N ARG A 127 1.69 -17.51 -6.68
CA ARG A 127 0.96 -16.55 -7.53
C ARG A 127 1.95 -15.67 -8.33
N PRO A 128 1.67 -15.36 -9.60
CA PRO A 128 2.53 -14.51 -10.44
C PRO A 128 2.52 -13.04 -9.96
N VAL A 129 3.54 -12.28 -10.35
CA VAL A 129 3.68 -10.83 -10.02
C VAL A 129 4.12 -9.98 -11.22
N ASP A 130 4.41 -10.62 -12.35
CA ASP A 130 4.90 -10.05 -13.60
C ASP A 130 3.91 -9.11 -14.30
N HIS A 131 2.62 -9.27 -14.04
CA HIS A 131 1.53 -8.41 -14.54
C HIS A 131 1.44 -7.04 -13.83
N TYR A 132 2.30 -6.74 -12.85
CA TYR A 132 2.29 -5.46 -12.13
C TYR A 132 2.44 -4.23 -13.05
N PRO A 133 3.39 -4.18 -14.01
CA PRO A 133 3.56 -3.00 -14.86
C PRO A 133 2.32 -2.69 -15.71
N ASP A 134 1.63 -3.72 -16.20
CA ASP A 134 0.39 -3.57 -16.97
C ASP A 134 -0.74 -3.02 -16.08
N LEU A 135 -0.91 -3.58 -14.87
CA LEU A 135 -1.88 -3.05 -13.91
C LEU A 135 -1.60 -1.59 -13.55
N LEU A 136 -0.33 -1.22 -13.37
CA LEU A 136 0.06 0.15 -13.09
C LEU A 136 -0.28 1.07 -14.27
N LEU A 137 0.05 0.67 -15.49
CA LEU A 137 -0.28 1.41 -16.69
C LEU A 137 -1.80 1.65 -16.80
N ASP A 138 -2.61 0.62 -16.58
CA ASP A 138 -4.06 0.73 -16.61
C ASP A 138 -4.60 1.64 -15.50
N THR A 139 -4.03 1.55 -14.30
CA THR A 139 -4.36 2.44 -13.18
C THR A 139 -4.09 3.90 -13.53
N LEU A 140 -2.94 4.20 -14.13
CA LEU A 140 -2.59 5.57 -14.54
C LEU A 140 -3.46 6.06 -15.70
N ARG A 141 -3.82 5.20 -16.65
CA ARG A 141 -4.77 5.54 -17.73
C ARG A 141 -6.15 5.89 -17.20
N GLN A 142 -6.63 5.18 -16.18
CA GLN A 142 -7.92 5.47 -15.53
C GLN A 142 -7.91 6.79 -14.76
N ALA A 143 -6.74 7.28 -14.38
CA ALA A 143 -6.53 8.57 -13.70
C ALA A 143 -6.32 9.74 -14.67
N ALA A 144 -6.29 9.50 -15.99
CA ALA A 144 -6.10 10.55 -16.98
C ALA A 144 -7.29 11.55 -17.01
N PRO A 145 -7.04 12.84 -17.37
CA PRO A 145 -8.06 13.86 -17.54
C PRO A 145 -9.06 13.59 -18.67
#